data_AF-A0AA35IA13-F1
#
_entry.id   AF-A0AA35IA13-F1
#
_cell.length_a   1.000
_cell.length_b   1.000
_cell.length_c   1.000
_cell.angle_alpha   90.00
_cell.angle_beta   90.00
_cell.angle_gamma   90.00
#
_symmetry.space_group_name_H-M   'P 1'
#
loop_
_entity.id
_entity.type
_entity.pdbx_description
1 polymer ?
#
loop_
_entity_poly.entity_id
_entity_poly.type
_entity_poly.pdbx_seq_one_letter_code
_entity_poly.pdbx_strand_id
1 'polypeptide(L)'
;MAVFGGTALKDEQQARQAYQQLPVAEQTAVGPFQGGPVLEATRKETTTAMFTLLDRLGGPALGAVLSVIICLLLAVHFVTAADAGTQVLCMLNSLGSINPPNWIRVLWCVLEGAIAASLVIAGGLLAIQMASIVVGLPIAFYMLLTGYSLMRSLFASEVVIAREVPVSMAVEQTRTSGEMA
;
A
#
# COMPACT_ATOMS: atom_id res chain seq x y z
N MET A 1 2.28 3.22 11.46
CA MET A 1 1.37 4.26 11.99
C MET A 1 1.78 4.82 13.36
N ALA A 2 2.48 4.07 14.24
CA ALA A 2 2.76 4.51 15.61
C ALA A 2 3.55 5.83 15.73
N VAL A 3 4.56 6.06 14.90
CA VAL A 3 5.41 7.27 14.98
C VAL A 3 4.64 8.53 14.56
N PHE A 4 4.16 8.59 13.32
CA PHE A 4 3.43 9.75 12.81
C PHE A 4 2.06 9.93 13.46
N GLY A 5 1.31 8.84 13.68
CA GLY A 5 0.01 8.90 14.35
C GLY A 5 0.15 9.26 15.84
N GLY A 6 1.13 8.68 16.53
CA GLY A 6 1.39 8.98 17.94
C GLY A 6 1.85 10.42 18.18
N THR A 7 2.70 10.96 17.29
CA THR A 7 3.14 12.37 17.37
C THR A 7 2.01 13.35 17.06
N ALA A 8 1.15 13.04 16.08
CA ALA A 8 -0.05 13.83 15.81
C ALA A 8 -1.03 13.83 17.00
N LEU A 9 -1.24 12.67 17.63
CA LEU A 9 -2.07 12.57 18.84
C LEU A 9 -1.47 13.33 20.02
N LYS A 10 -0.14 13.31 20.17
CA LYS A 10 0.55 14.09 21.21
C LYS A 10 0.38 15.59 20.99
N ASP A 11 0.50 16.07 19.75
CA ASP A 11 0.25 17.47 19.38
C ASP A 11 -1.20 17.90 19.69
N GLU A 12 -2.17 17.05 19.32
CA GLU A 12 -3.59 17.25 19.63
C GLU A 12 -3.84 17.32 21.15
N GLN A 13 -3.24 16.42 21.93
CA GLN A 13 -3.35 16.43 23.39
C GLN A 13 -2.74 17.69 23.99
N GLN A 14 -1.62 18.16 23.46
CA GLN A 14 -0.98 19.38 23.94
C GLN A 14 -1.84 20.62 23.63
N ALA A 15 -2.47 20.68 22.45
CA ALA A 15 -3.42 21.73 22.11
C ALA A 15 -4.66 21.73 23.03
N ARG A 16 -5.18 20.55 23.38
CA ARG A 16 -6.30 20.40 24.32
C ARG A 16 -5.93 20.87 25.73
N GLN A 17 -4.73 20.53 26.20
CA GLN A 17 -4.23 20.99 27.50
C GLN A 17 -4.11 22.52 27.54
N ALA A 18 -3.58 23.14 26.48
CA ALA A 18 -3.49 24.60 26.37
C ALA A 18 -4.88 25.27 26.40
N TYR A 19 -5.87 24.70 25.72
CA TYR A 19 -7.25 25.22 25.75
C TYR A 19 -7.86 25.13 27.15
N GLN A 20 -7.65 24.02 27.86
CA GLN A 20 -8.17 23.83 29.23
C GLN A 20 -7.52 24.78 30.24
N GLN A 21 -6.31 25.28 29.97
CA GLN A 21 -5.62 26.26 30.80
C GLN A 21 -6.12 27.69 30.61
N LEU A 22 -6.88 28.00 29.54
CA LEU A 22 -7.46 29.31 29.33
C LEU A 22 -8.51 29.61 30.42
N PRO A 23 -8.65 30.87 30.90
CA PRO A 23 -9.71 31.24 31.82
C PRO A 23 -11.09 30.90 31.25
N VAL A 24 -12.05 30.51 32.10
CA VAL A 24 -13.39 30.09 31.67
C VAL A 24 -14.11 31.16 30.85
N ALA A 25 -13.89 32.44 31.15
CA ALA A 25 -14.41 33.58 30.40
C ALA A 25 -13.87 33.64 28.96
N GLU A 26 -12.61 33.25 28.75
CA GLU A 26 -11.99 33.21 27.42
C GLU A 26 -12.45 31.97 26.65
N GLN A 27 -12.57 30.81 27.32
CA GLN A 27 -13.14 29.58 26.73
C GLN A 27 -14.58 29.77 26.22
N THR A 28 -15.39 30.56 26.93
CA THR A 28 -16.75 30.89 26.46
C THR A 28 -16.76 31.85 25.27
N ALA A 29 -15.71 32.65 25.10
CA ALA A 29 -15.55 33.55 23.96
C ALA A 29 -15.00 32.83 22.70
N VAL A 30 -14.05 31.90 22.83
CA VAL A 30 -13.51 31.12 21.69
C VAL A 30 -14.39 29.93 21.27
N GLY A 31 -15.35 29.52 22.10
CA GLY A 31 -16.26 28.41 21.78
C GLY A 31 -15.60 27.04 21.89
N PRO A 32 -16.33 25.94 21.64
CA PRO A 32 -15.85 24.58 21.87
C PRO A 32 -14.58 24.28 21.08
N PHE A 33 -13.63 23.60 21.71
CA PHE A 33 -12.35 23.21 21.11
C PHE A 33 -12.56 22.46 19.78
N GLN A 34 -12.03 23.04 18.69
CA GLN A 34 -12.29 22.55 17.32
C GLN A 34 -11.25 21.54 16.82
N GLY A 35 -10.10 21.42 17.48
CA GLY A 35 -8.98 20.56 17.09
C GLY A 35 -7.63 21.26 17.18
N GLY A 36 -6.56 20.48 17.27
CA GLY A 36 -5.20 20.98 17.10
C GLY A 36 -4.87 21.28 15.63
N PRO A 37 -3.73 21.94 15.35
CA PRO A 37 -3.37 22.40 14.01
C PRO A 37 -3.33 21.29 12.96
N VAL A 38 -2.86 20.09 13.34
CA VAL A 38 -2.80 18.93 12.43
C VAL A 38 -4.20 18.42 12.07
N LEU A 39 -5.13 18.40 13.03
CA LEU A 39 -6.51 17.94 12.80
C LEU A 39 -7.26 18.92 11.90
N GLU A 40 -7.06 20.22 12.11
CA GLU A 40 -7.65 21.27 11.29
C GLU A 40 -7.09 21.24 9.85
N ALA A 41 -5.77 21.10 9.70
CA ALA A 41 -5.14 20.89 8.41
C ALA A 41 -5.71 19.65 7.68
N THR A 42 -5.92 18.54 8.42
CA THR A 42 -6.51 17.30 7.87
C THR A 42 -7.93 17.51 7.37
N ARG A 43 -8.76 18.28 8.09
CA ARG A 43 -10.13 18.61 7.69
C ARG A 43 -10.18 19.48 6.44
N LYS A 44 -9.22 20.40 6.31
CA LYS A 44 -9.13 21.28 5.14
C LYS A 44 -8.67 20.49 3.92
N GLU A 45 -7.52 19.85 4.01
CA GLU A 45 -6.94 19.03 2.95
C GLU A 45 -6.09 17.92 3.57
N THR A 46 -6.47 16.66 3.35
CA THR A 46 -5.78 15.51 3.95
C THR A 46 -4.29 15.45 3.56
N THR A 47 -3.95 15.92 2.37
CA THR A 47 -2.57 15.97 1.86
C THR A 47 -1.68 16.94 2.66
N THR A 48 -2.24 18.01 3.22
CA THR A 48 -1.48 19.02 3.97
C THR A 48 -1.15 18.57 5.40
N ALA A 49 -1.93 17.64 5.96
CA ALA A 49 -1.78 17.15 7.33
C ALA A 49 -0.37 16.67 7.66
N MET A 50 0.26 15.91 6.74
CA MET A 50 1.61 15.40 6.93
C MET A 50 2.64 16.54 6.98
N PHE A 51 2.53 17.52 6.08
CA PHE A 51 3.46 18.65 6.06
C PHE A 51 3.33 19.52 7.30
N THR A 52 2.10 19.80 7.76
CA THR A 52 1.85 20.49 9.02
C THR A 52 2.43 19.72 10.22
N LEU A 53 2.32 18.39 10.23
CA LEU A 53 2.92 17.58 11.28
C LEU A 53 4.45 17.67 11.31
N LEU A 54 5.10 17.70 10.14
CA LEU A 54 6.56 17.82 10.04
C LEU A 54 7.06 19.19 10.54
N ASP A 55 6.34 20.26 10.22
CA ASP A 55 6.64 21.61 10.71
C ASP A 55 6.57 21.68 12.24
N ARG A 56 5.66 20.93 12.85
CA ARG A 56 5.49 20.85 14.32
C ARG A 56 6.59 20.03 15.00
N LEU A 57 7.23 19.11 14.29
CA LEU A 57 8.23 18.19 14.86
C LEU A 57 9.60 18.85 15.08
N GLY A 58 9.99 19.78 14.20
CA GLY A 58 11.35 20.36 14.21
C GLY A 58 11.43 21.85 13.90
N GLY A 59 10.29 22.54 13.84
CA GLY A 59 10.20 23.94 13.46
C GLY A 59 10.25 24.16 11.94
N PRO A 60 10.02 25.41 11.47
CA PRO A 60 9.80 25.70 10.05
C PRO A 60 10.97 25.32 9.13
N ALA A 61 12.21 25.46 9.60
CA ALA A 61 13.40 25.15 8.81
C ALA A 61 13.62 23.63 8.66
N LEU A 62 13.47 22.84 9.73
CA LEU A 62 13.60 21.39 9.67
C LEU A 62 12.41 20.75 8.95
N GLY A 63 11.20 21.28 9.18
CA GLY A 63 9.97 20.83 8.53
C GLY A 63 10.05 20.93 7.01
N ALA A 64 10.60 22.02 6.47
CA ALA A 64 10.83 22.19 5.04
C ALA A 64 11.79 21.12 4.47
N VAL A 65 12.91 20.86 5.15
CA VAL A 65 13.88 19.82 4.72
C VAL A 65 13.23 18.43 4.74
N LEU A 66 12.51 18.09 5.82
CA LEU A 66 11.80 16.82 5.93
C LEU A 66 10.71 16.66 4.87
N SER A 67 10.01 17.75 4.53
CA SER A 67 8.98 17.77 3.49
C SER A 67 9.56 17.44 2.11
N VAL A 68 10.73 18.00 1.77
CA VAL A 68 11.44 17.68 0.53
C VAL A 68 11.87 16.22 0.52
N ILE A 69 12.43 15.72 1.63
CA ILE A 69 12.85 14.31 1.73
C ILE A 69 11.65 13.37 1.55
N ILE A 70 10.52 13.64 2.21
CA ILE A 70 9.30 12.84 2.04
C ILE A 70 8.77 12.91 0.62
N CYS A 71 8.79 14.07 -0.03
CA CYS A 71 8.37 14.21 -1.42
C CYS A 71 9.22 13.33 -2.35
N LEU A 72 10.55 13.32 -2.16
CA LEU A 72 11.46 12.44 -2.90
C LEU A 72 11.19 10.96 -2.63
N LEU A 73 10.99 10.58 -1.36
CA LEU A 73 10.66 9.20 -0.99
C LEU A 73 9.35 8.74 -1.63
N LEU A 74 8.32 9.59 -1.63
CA LEU A 74 7.04 9.29 -2.29
C LEU A 74 7.20 9.14 -3.80
N ALA A 75 8.01 10.00 -4.44
CA ALA A 75 8.27 9.90 -5.87
C ALA A 75 8.98 8.59 -6.23
N VAL A 76 10.04 8.21 -5.51
CA VAL A 76 10.76 6.95 -5.75
C VAL A 76 9.87 5.75 -5.45
N HIS A 77 9.10 5.78 -4.35
CA HIS A 77 8.17 4.70 -4.02
C HIS A 77 7.11 4.52 -5.12
N PHE A 78 6.58 5.62 -5.65
CA PHE A 78 5.62 5.60 -6.74
C PHE A 78 6.22 4.99 -8.02
N VAL A 79 7.43 5.42 -8.43
CA VAL A 79 8.10 4.90 -9.63
C VAL A 79 8.37 3.41 -9.52
N THR A 80 8.89 2.94 -8.38
CA THR A 80 9.17 1.52 -8.16
C THR A 80 7.89 0.67 -8.13
N ALA A 81 6.82 1.19 -7.53
CA ALA A 81 5.52 0.50 -7.51
C ALA A 81 4.90 0.42 -8.92
N ALA A 82 5.00 1.49 -9.71
CA ALA A 82 4.52 1.52 -11.09
C ALA A 82 5.27 0.53 -11.98
N ASP A 83 6.61 0.47 -11.87
CA ASP A 83 7.43 -0.46 -12.65
C ASP A 83 7.05 -1.93 -12.39
N ALA A 84 6.92 -2.32 -11.11
CA ALA A 84 6.50 -3.66 -10.73
C ALA A 84 5.07 -4.00 -11.24
N GLY A 85 4.15 -3.04 -11.22
CA GLY A 85 2.79 -3.21 -11.73
C GLY A 85 2.75 -3.41 -13.24
N THR A 86 3.41 -2.52 -13.99
CA THR A 86 3.49 -2.60 -15.45
C THR A 86 4.18 -3.91 -15.89
N GLN A 87 5.18 -4.40 -15.16
CA GLN A 87 5.85 -5.67 -15.47
C GLN A 87 4.86 -6.85 -15.46
N VAL A 88 4.05 -6.98 -14.41
CA VAL A 88 3.05 -8.06 -14.30
C VAL A 88 2.00 -7.92 -15.40
N LEU A 89 1.52 -6.70 -15.67
CA LEU A 89 0.55 -6.44 -16.74
C LEU A 89 1.09 -6.85 -18.12
N CYS A 90 2.36 -6.58 -18.39
CA CYS A 90 3.01 -6.95 -19.65
C CYS A 90 3.20 -8.46 -19.78
N MET A 91 3.48 -9.17 -18.69
CA MET A 91 3.55 -10.64 -18.68
C MET A 91 2.20 -11.26 -19.02
N LEU A 92 1.11 -10.73 -18.45
CA LEU A 92 -0.26 -11.18 -18.74
C LEU A 92 -0.63 -10.98 -20.22
N ASN A 93 -0.21 -9.85 -20.81
CA ASN A 93 -0.45 -9.56 -22.24
C ASN A 93 0.46 -10.33 -23.20
N SER A 94 1.54 -10.94 -22.72
CA SER A 94 2.55 -11.63 -23.54
C SER A 94 2.55 -13.16 -23.35
N LEU A 95 1.38 -13.76 -23.06
CA LEU A 95 1.21 -15.21 -22.83
C LEU A 95 2.13 -15.76 -21.71
N GLY A 96 2.48 -14.93 -20.72
CA GLY A 96 3.37 -15.32 -19.62
C GLY A 96 4.86 -15.21 -19.94
N SER A 97 5.25 -14.53 -21.02
CA SER A 97 6.67 -14.24 -21.29
C SER A 97 7.29 -13.42 -20.15
N ILE A 98 8.37 -13.96 -19.57
CA ILE A 98 9.12 -13.34 -18.46
C ILE A 98 9.77 -12.01 -18.90
N ASN A 99 10.09 -11.88 -20.19
CA ASN A 99 10.69 -10.69 -20.79
C ASN A 99 9.79 -10.17 -21.92
N PRO A 100 8.73 -9.42 -21.60
CA PRO A 100 7.90 -8.80 -22.63
C PRO A 100 8.67 -7.67 -23.34
N PRO A 101 8.36 -7.40 -24.62
CA PRO A 101 9.03 -6.35 -25.41
C PRO A 101 8.95 -4.96 -24.74
N ASN A 102 10.06 -4.22 -24.77
CA ASN A 102 10.17 -2.90 -24.11
C ASN A 102 9.13 -1.89 -24.62
N TRP A 103 8.71 -1.98 -25.88
CA TRP A 103 7.70 -1.06 -26.44
C TRP A 103 6.32 -1.25 -25.81
N ILE A 104 5.94 -2.50 -25.48
CA ILE A 104 4.68 -2.82 -24.80
C ILE A 104 4.70 -2.28 -23.36
N ARG A 105 5.85 -2.39 -22.68
CA ARG A 105 6.05 -1.81 -21.34
C ARG A 105 5.84 -0.30 -21.33
N VAL A 106 6.47 0.41 -22.27
CA VAL A 106 6.32 1.87 -22.37
C VAL A 106 4.89 2.27 -22.69
N LEU A 107 4.21 1.56 -23.60
CA LEU A 107 2.81 1.83 -23.95
C LEU A 107 1.89 1.71 -22.73
N TRP A 108 2.01 0.63 -21.96
CA TRP A 108 1.18 0.42 -20.77
C TRP A 108 1.50 1.42 -19.67
N CYS A 109 2.76 1.75 -19.44
CA CYS A 109 3.16 2.76 -18.47
C CYS A 109 2.55 4.14 -18.80
N VAL A 110 2.59 4.55 -20.07
CA VAL A 110 1.98 5.81 -20.53
C VAL A 110 0.46 5.77 -20.36
N LEU A 111 -0.18 4.63 -20.65
CA LEU A 111 -1.63 4.48 -20.50
C LEU A 111 -2.05 4.54 -19.02
N GLU A 112 -1.33 3.88 -18.12
CA GLU A 112 -1.57 3.96 -16.67
C GLU A 112 -1.42 5.39 -16.15
N GLY A 113 -0.38 6.10 -16.57
CA GLY A 113 -0.19 7.51 -16.25
C GLY A 113 -1.29 8.41 -16.81
N ALA A 114 -1.76 8.15 -18.03
CA ALA A 114 -2.87 8.89 -18.64
C ALA A 114 -4.18 8.67 -17.89
N ILE A 115 -4.46 7.43 -17.46
CA ILE A 115 -5.63 7.12 -16.63
C ILE A 115 -5.53 7.87 -15.30
N ALA A 116 -4.40 7.79 -14.60
CA ALA A 116 -4.19 8.51 -13.35
C ALA A 116 -4.40 10.02 -13.51
N ALA A 117 -3.79 10.64 -14.53
CA ALA A 117 -3.95 12.06 -14.82
C ALA A 117 -5.41 12.42 -15.12
N SER A 118 -6.12 11.60 -15.89
CA SER A 118 -7.52 11.84 -16.22
C SER A 118 -8.43 11.82 -14.99
N LEU A 119 -8.17 10.91 -14.04
CA LEU A 119 -8.94 10.81 -12.79
C LEU A 119 -8.69 12.01 -11.87
N VAL A 120 -7.44 12.49 -11.79
CA VAL A 120 -7.12 13.71 -11.04
C VAL A 120 -7.90 14.91 -11.58
N ILE A 121 -7.95 15.07 -12.91
CA ILE A 121 -8.65 16.18 -13.56
C ILE A 121 -10.17 16.05 -13.38
N ALA A 122 -10.73 14.84 -13.41
CA ALA A 122 -12.18 14.61 -13.36
C ALA A 122 -12.78 14.89 -11.97
N GLY A 123 -12.09 14.55 -10.88
CA GLY A 123 -12.65 14.72 -9.54
C GLY A 123 -11.64 14.61 -8.40
N GLY A 124 -10.35 14.80 -8.69
CA GLY A 124 -9.28 14.86 -7.69
C GLY A 124 -9.17 13.59 -6.83
N LEU A 125 -8.87 13.78 -5.55
CA LEU A 125 -8.63 12.69 -4.59
C LEU A 125 -9.83 11.75 -4.46
N LEU A 126 -11.04 12.30 -4.43
CA LEU A 126 -12.27 11.52 -4.25
C LEU A 126 -12.50 10.59 -5.45
N ALA A 127 -12.26 11.08 -6.67
CA ALA A 127 -12.40 10.25 -7.87
C ALA A 127 -11.44 9.06 -7.86
N ILE A 128 -10.18 9.25 -7.46
CA ILE A 128 -9.19 8.17 -7.36
C ILE A 128 -9.58 7.16 -6.29
N GLN A 129 -10.05 7.62 -5.13
CA GLN A 129 -10.51 6.74 -4.05
C GLN A 129 -11.70 5.88 -4.49
N MET A 130 -12.70 6.50 -5.14
CA MET A 130 -13.88 5.77 -5.63
C MET A 130 -13.52 4.78 -6.73
N ALA A 131 -12.64 5.17 -7.67
CA ALA A 131 -12.15 4.26 -8.71
C ALA A 131 -11.45 3.03 -8.09
N SER A 132 -10.61 3.25 -7.07
CA SER A 132 -9.95 2.15 -6.34
C SER A 132 -10.95 1.24 -5.62
N ILE A 133 -12.05 1.76 -5.07
CA ILE A 133 -13.08 0.95 -4.41
C ILE A 133 -13.81 0.08 -5.45
N VAL A 134 -14.24 0.67 -6.57
CA VAL A 134 -14.98 -0.02 -7.62
C VAL A 134 -14.14 -1.12 -8.26
N VAL A 135 -12.85 -0.88 -8.52
CA VAL A 135 -11.92 -1.87 -9.08
C VAL A 135 -11.48 -2.90 -8.03
N GLY A 136 -11.33 -2.49 -6.78
CA GLY A 136 -10.86 -3.36 -5.68
C GLY A 136 -11.88 -4.44 -5.30
N LEU A 137 -13.17 -4.13 -5.35
CA LEU A 137 -14.24 -5.07 -4.98
C LEU A 137 -14.22 -6.39 -5.79
N PRO A 138 -14.22 -6.39 -7.14
CA PRO A 138 -14.16 -7.64 -7.91
C PRO A 138 -12.81 -8.37 -7.76
N ILE A 139 -11.70 -7.64 -7.63
CA ILE A 139 -10.38 -8.23 -7.39
C ILE A 139 -10.33 -8.95 -6.04
N ALA A 140 -10.99 -8.41 -5.02
CA ALA A 140 -11.10 -9.07 -3.71
C ALA A 140 -11.81 -10.43 -3.82
N PHE A 141 -12.88 -10.52 -4.60
CA PHE A 141 -13.56 -11.80 -4.85
C PHE A 141 -12.66 -12.79 -5.57
N TYR A 142 -11.92 -12.33 -6.60
CA TYR A 142 -10.92 -13.16 -7.28
C TYR A 142 -9.84 -13.68 -6.30
N MET A 143 -9.33 -12.81 -5.40
CA MET A 143 -8.34 -13.20 -4.40
C MET A 143 -8.87 -14.28 -3.43
N LEU A 144 -10.14 -14.21 -3.03
CA LEU A 144 -10.78 -15.24 -2.20
C LEU A 144 -10.84 -16.59 -2.93
N LEU A 145 -11.19 -16.59 -4.22
CA LEU A 145 -11.22 -17.80 -5.03
C LEU A 145 -9.82 -18.40 -5.18
N THR A 146 -8.81 -17.57 -5.46
CA THR A 146 -7.42 -18.06 -5.56
C THR A 146 -6.89 -18.57 -4.22
N GLY A 147 -7.27 -17.94 -3.10
CA GLY A 147 -6.92 -18.40 -1.75
C GLY A 147 -7.55 -19.75 -1.43
N TYR A 148 -8.84 -19.93 -1.75
CA TYR A 148 -9.53 -21.22 -1.60
C TYR A 148 -8.92 -22.31 -2.48
N SER A 149 -8.60 -22.00 -3.74
CA SER A 149 -7.94 -22.93 -4.66
C SER A 149 -6.56 -23.33 -4.16
N LEU A 150 -5.79 -22.38 -3.62
CA LEU A 150 -4.47 -22.64 -3.06
C LEU A 150 -4.55 -23.53 -1.82
N MET A 151 -5.47 -23.25 -0.88
CA MET A 151 -5.70 -24.11 0.28
C MET A 151 -6.05 -25.53 -0.15
N ARG A 152 -7.02 -25.68 -1.07
CA ARG A 152 -7.42 -26.99 -1.59
C ARG A 152 -6.25 -27.72 -2.25
N SER A 153 -5.45 -27.02 -3.06
CA SER A 153 -4.29 -27.60 -3.73
C SER A 153 -3.21 -28.04 -2.74
N LEU A 154 -2.99 -27.25 -1.68
CA LEU A 154 -2.01 -27.57 -0.65
C LEU A 154 -2.44 -28.81 0.15
N PHE A 155 -3.68 -28.87 0.62
CA PHE A 155 -4.21 -30.04 1.33
C PHE A 155 -4.32 -31.29 0.45
N ALA A 156 -4.56 -31.12 -0.87
CA ALA A 156 -4.50 -32.23 -1.81
C ALA A 156 -3.05 -32.73 -2.05
N SER A 157 -2.07 -31.82 -2.07
CA SER A 157 -0.66 -32.18 -2.30
C SER A 157 -0.04 -32.96 -1.13
N GLU A 158 -0.46 -32.72 0.11
CA GLU A 158 -0.01 -33.47 1.28
C GLU A 158 -0.42 -34.96 1.17
N VAL A 159 -1.59 -35.25 0.59
CA VAL A 159 -2.08 -36.60 0.30
C VAL A 159 -1.35 -37.25 -0.88
N VAL A 160 -0.93 -36.46 -1.89
CA VAL A 160 -0.22 -36.95 -3.07
C VAL A 160 1.24 -37.30 -2.76
N ILE A 161 1.96 -36.44 -2.02
CA ILE A 161 3.37 -36.69 -1.67
C ILE A 161 3.51 -37.89 -0.73
N ALA A 162 2.58 -38.12 0.19
CA ALA A 162 2.57 -39.30 1.07
C ALA A 162 2.45 -40.64 0.29
N ARG A 163 1.93 -40.62 -0.94
CA ARG A 163 1.72 -41.81 -1.78
C ARG A 163 2.90 -42.12 -2.71
N GLU A 164 3.64 -41.11 -3.16
CA GLU A 164 4.73 -41.29 -4.13
C GLU A 164 6.08 -41.65 -3.49
N VAL A 165 6.34 -41.20 -2.26
CA VAL A 165 7.58 -41.53 -1.51
C VAL A 165 7.78 -43.03 -1.27
N PRO A 166 6.81 -43.84 -0.79
CA PRO A 166 7.05 -45.26 -0.51
C PRO A 166 7.28 -46.12 -1.77
N VAL A 167 6.73 -45.71 -2.93
CA VAL A 167 6.86 -46.46 -4.19
C VAL A 167 8.22 -46.21 -4.83
N SER A 168 8.72 -44.97 -4.83
CA SER A 168 10.04 -44.66 -5.39
C SER A 168 11.16 -45.36 -4.61
N MET A 169 11.04 -45.44 -3.28
CA MET A 169 12.05 -46.08 -2.42
C MET A 169 12.06 -47.61 -2.60
N ALA A 170 10.89 -48.24 -2.81
CA ALA A 170 10.80 -49.67 -3.08
C ALA A 170 11.37 -50.06 -4.45
N VAL A 171 11.20 -49.21 -5.47
CA VAL A 171 11.73 -49.42 -6.82
C VAL A 171 13.25 -49.25 -6.86
N GLU A 172 13.80 -48.24 -6.17
CA GLU A 172 15.25 -48.01 -6.06
C GLU A 172 15.97 -49.18 -5.35
N GLN A 173 15.36 -49.72 -4.29
CA GLN A 173 15.94 -50.80 -3.50
C GLN A 173 15.95 -52.15 -4.24
N THR A 174 14.97 -52.37 -5.11
CA THR A 174 14.93 -53.56 -5.98
C THR A 174 15.95 -53.46 -7.11
N ARG A 175 16.17 -52.25 -7.66
CA ARG A 175 17.17 -52.01 -8.71
C ARG A 175 18.59 -52.19 -8.20
N THR A 176 18.91 -51.63 -7.03
CA THR A 176 20.24 -51.75 -6.40
C THR A 176 20.57 -53.16 -5.92
N SER A 177 19.56 -53.94 -5.49
CA SER A 177 19.75 -55.36 -5.13
C SER A 177 19.97 -56.28 -6.34
N GLY A 178 19.49 -55.90 -7.54
CA GLY A 178 19.69 -56.66 -8.77
C GLY A 178 21.03 -56.42 -9.46
N GLU A 179 21.72 -55.32 -9.15
CA GLU A 179 23.06 -55.01 -9.67
C GLU A 179 24.20 -55.64 -8.83
N MET A 180 23.88 -56.24 -7.67
CA MET A 180 24.84 -56.88 -6.75
C MET A 180 24.77 -58.42 -6.70
N ALA A 181 23.94 -59.06 -7.54
CA ALA A 181 23.82 -60.51 -7.66
C ALA A 181 24.39 -61.01 -8.99
#